data_AF-A0A7X1RLV6-F1
#
_entry.id   AF-A0A7X1RLV6-F1
#
_cell.length_a   1.000
_cell.length_b   1.000
_cell.length_c   1.000
_cell.angle_alpha   90.00
_cell.angle_beta   90.00
_cell.angle_gamma   90.00
#
_symmetry.space_group_name_H-M   'P 1'
#
loop_
_entity.id
_entity.type
_entity.pdbx_description
1 polymer ?
#
loop_
_entity_poly.entity_id
_entity_poly.type
_entity_poly.pdbx_seq_one_letter_code
_entity_poly.pdbx_strand_id
1 'polypeptide(L)'
;MKQNIENINKRGIDLRDLGIDAYAYDYSVIPDLLDNLQANNQIILGGDVFCYKNAQLTHTYDHWYYEKQDPTIDSSKSIIQTEKYISNYVKDHGEHYYFSIVLDNEEFNL
;
A
#
# COMPACT_ATOMS: atom_id res chain seq x y z
N MET A 1 13.76 -0.54 16.18
CA MET A 1 12.60 -0.04 16.93
C MET A 1 11.37 -0.38 16.09
N LYS A 2 10.50 -1.30 16.54
CA LYS A 2 9.28 -1.65 15.79
C LYS A 2 8.33 -0.47 15.85
N GLN A 3 8.21 0.31 14.77
CA GLN A 3 7.05 1.19 14.61
C GLN A 3 5.83 0.26 14.47
N ASN A 4 4.89 0.34 15.41
CA ASN A 4 3.68 -0.47 15.42
C ASN A 4 2.82 -0.11 14.20
N ILE A 5 2.34 -1.12 13.45
CA ILE A 5 1.40 -0.98 12.33
C ILE A 5 0.19 -0.08 12.71
N GLU A 6 -0.23 -0.12 13.98
CA GLU A 6 -1.27 0.76 14.52
C GLU A 6 -1.01 2.26 14.34
N ASN A 7 0.25 2.72 14.40
CA ASN A 7 0.60 4.13 14.20
C ASN A 7 0.58 4.52 12.73
N ILE A 8 0.85 3.57 11.83
CA ILE A 8 0.76 3.77 10.39
C ILE A 8 -0.72 3.87 9.99
N ASN A 9 -1.59 3.02 10.52
CA ASN A 9 -3.02 3.05 10.22
C ASN A 9 -3.68 4.40 10.57
N LYS A 10 -3.19 5.08 11.63
CA LYS A 10 -3.63 6.44 11.99
C LYS A 10 -3.27 7.52 10.97
N ARG A 11 -2.36 7.24 10.03
CA ARG A 11 -1.94 8.13 8.94
C ARG A 11 -2.64 7.83 7.61
N GLY A 12 -3.49 6.79 7.56
CA GLY A 12 -4.28 6.42 6.39
C GLY A 12 -5.76 6.79 6.54
N ILE A 13 -6.46 6.81 5.42
CA ILE A 13 -7.92 6.95 5.37
C ILE A 13 -8.54 5.56 5.40
N ASP A 14 -9.48 5.37 6.30
CA ASP A 14 -10.25 4.13 6.43
C ASP A 14 -11.17 3.91 5.22
N LEU A 15 -11.08 2.74 4.58
CA LEU A 15 -11.85 2.41 3.39
C LEU A 15 -13.13 1.61 3.69
N ARG A 16 -13.47 1.38 4.97
CA ARG A 16 -14.67 0.59 5.33
C ARG A 16 -15.97 1.22 4.86
N ASP A 17 -16.03 2.54 4.72
CA ASP A 17 -17.17 3.25 4.12
C ASP A 17 -17.35 2.93 2.62
N LEU A 18 -16.31 2.40 1.97
CA LEU A 18 -16.34 1.86 0.60
C LEU A 18 -16.51 0.34 0.56
N GLY A 19 -16.70 -0.31 1.71
CA GLY A 19 -16.82 -1.76 1.82
C GLY A 19 -15.48 -2.52 1.74
N ILE A 20 -14.35 -1.82 1.90
CA ILE A 20 -13.00 -2.39 1.81
C ILE A 20 -12.38 -2.37 3.21
N ASP A 21 -11.94 -3.53 3.71
CA ASP A 21 -11.27 -3.63 5.02
C ASP A 21 -9.78 -3.30 4.90
N ALA A 22 -9.47 -2.05 4.57
CA ALA A 22 -8.10 -1.55 4.40
C ALA A 22 -8.02 -0.04 4.66
N TYR A 23 -6.80 0.49 4.61
CA TYR A 23 -6.51 1.92 4.62
C TYR A 23 -5.87 2.34 3.31
N ALA A 24 -6.15 3.58 2.87
CA ALA A 24 -5.42 4.23 1.79
C ALA A 24 -4.52 5.36 2.34
N TYR A 25 -3.29 5.43 1.85
CA TYR A 25 -2.26 6.32 2.36
C TYR A 25 -1.86 7.37 1.33
N ASP A 26 -1.64 8.60 1.81
CA ASP A 26 -1.04 9.67 1.02
C ASP A 26 0.44 9.38 0.71
N TYR A 27 0.93 9.90 -0.42
CA TYR A 27 2.32 9.69 -0.85
C TYR A 27 3.37 10.07 0.20
N SER A 28 3.13 11.12 1.00
CA SER A 28 4.06 11.56 2.06
C SER A 28 4.30 10.52 3.17
N VAL A 29 3.41 9.52 3.29
CA VAL A 29 3.50 8.45 4.29
C VAL A 29 4.17 7.20 3.70
N ILE A 30 4.16 7.04 2.39
CA ILE A 30 4.60 5.83 1.69
C ILE A 30 6.05 5.45 2.02
N PRO A 31 7.04 6.37 2.05
CA PRO A 31 8.42 5.99 2.39
C PRO A 31 8.54 5.31 3.77
N ASP A 32 7.95 5.92 4.80
CA ASP A 32 7.97 5.37 6.17
C ASP A 32 7.26 4.00 6.25
N LEU A 33 6.18 3.84 5.48
CA LEU A 33 5.43 2.59 5.38
C LEU A 33 6.28 1.49 4.74
N LEU A 34 6.92 1.77 3.60
CA LEU A 34 7.77 0.81 2.89
C LEU A 34 8.97 0.39 3.74
N ASP A 35 9.63 1.34 4.41
CA ASP A 35 10.72 1.06 5.34
C ASP A 35 10.27 0.11 6.47
N ASN A 36 9.07 0.33 7.03
CA ASN A 36 8.52 -0.53 8.07
C ASN A 36 8.22 -1.95 7.54
N LEU A 37 7.57 -2.05 6.39
CA LEU A 37 7.22 -3.35 5.78
C LEU A 37 8.48 -4.14 5.43
N GLN A 38 9.49 -3.47 4.85
CA GLN A 38 10.78 -4.08 4.54
C GLN A 38 11.51 -4.57 5.80
N ALA A 39 11.53 -3.75 6.86
CA ALA A 39 12.17 -4.13 8.13
C ALA A 39 11.50 -5.34 8.81
N ASN A 40 10.23 -5.62 8.50
CA ASN A 40 9.49 -6.78 9.00
C ASN A 40 9.37 -7.91 7.96
N ASN A 41 10.05 -7.81 6.81
CA ASN A 41 9.99 -8.77 5.71
C ASN A 41 8.55 -9.05 5.20
N GLN A 42 7.69 -8.04 5.21
CA GLN A 42 6.31 -8.16 4.74
C GLN A 42 6.25 -7.95 3.23
N ILE A 43 5.76 -8.94 2.49
CA ILE A 43 5.62 -8.88 1.04
C ILE A 43 4.36 -8.09 0.68
N ILE A 44 4.49 -7.16 -0.26
CA ILE A 44 3.37 -6.42 -0.85
C ILE A 44 2.92 -7.15 -2.13
N LEU A 45 1.64 -7.52 -2.21
CA LEU A 45 1.04 -8.15 -3.40
C LEU A 45 0.50 -7.14 -4.40
N GLY A 46 0.31 -5.89 -3.99
CA GLY A 46 -0.25 -4.86 -4.85
C GLY A 46 -1.01 -3.80 -4.07
N GLY A 47 -1.92 -3.15 -4.76
CA GLY A 47 -2.80 -2.14 -4.17
C GLY A 47 -3.63 -1.42 -5.22
N ASP A 48 -4.66 -0.76 -4.73
CA ASP A 48 -5.55 0.10 -5.50
C ASP A 48 -5.26 1.59 -5.26
N VAL A 49 -5.60 2.40 -6.24
CA VAL A 49 -5.45 3.86 -6.21
C VAL A 49 -6.80 4.56 -6.02
N PHE A 50 -6.79 5.59 -5.18
CA PHE A 50 -7.95 6.39 -4.81
C PHE A 50 -7.66 7.88 -5.00
N CYS A 51 -8.70 8.67 -5.19
CA CYS A 51 -8.61 10.13 -5.26
C CYS A 51 -9.73 10.78 -4.44
N TYR A 52 -9.49 11.98 -3.91
CA TYR A 52 -10.57 12.78 -3.36
C TYR A 52 -11.28 13.56 -4.47
N LYS A 53 -12.57 13.30 -4.64
CA LYS A 53 -13.46 14.07 -5.53
C LYS A 53 -14.71 14.45 -4.77
N ASN A 54 -15.13 15.72 -4.86
CA ASN A 54 -16.35 16.21 -4.21
C ASN A 54 -16.42 15.89 -2.70
N ALA A 55 -15.30 16.04 -1.98
CA ALA A 55 -15.16 15.69 -0.56
C ALA A 55 -15.37 14.20 -0.22
N GLN A 56 -15.33 13.31 -1.21
CA GLN A 56 -15.43 11.86 -1.03
C GLN A 56 -14.21 11.15 -1.63
N LEU A 57 -13.69 10.16 -0.91
CA LEU A 57 -12.67 9.28 -1.45
C LEU A 57 -13.31 8.33 -2.48
N THR A 58 -12.79 8.33 -3.70
CA THR A 58 -13.32 7.58 -4.84
C THR A 58 -12.23 6.70 -5.43
N HIS A 59 -12.56 5.44 -5.69
CA HIS A 59 -11.68 4.49 -6.39
C HIS A 59 -11.40 4.96 -7.82
N THR A 60 -10.14 4.93 -8.28
CA THR A 60 -9.79 5.30 -9.67
C THR A 60 -9.87 4.13 -10.64
N TYR A 61 -9.91 2.90 -10.11
CA TYR A 61 -9.79 1.62 -10.84
C TYR A 61 -8.38 1.31 -11.35
N ASP A 62 -7.43 2.21 -11.09
CA ASP A 62 -6.01 1.91 -11.27
C ASP A 62 -5.52 1.08 -10.09
N HIS A 63 -4.64 0.15 -10.41
CA HIS A 63 -4.04 -0.75 -9.44
C HIS A 63 -2.66 -1.20 -9.93
N TRP A 64 -1.91 -1.83 -9.04
CA TRP A 64 -0.74 -2.62 -9.40
C TRP A 64 -0.78 -3.96 -8.71
N TYR A 65 -0.04 -4.91 -9.26
CA TYR A 65 0.07 -6.25 -8.73
C TYR A 65 1.53 -6.69 -8.77
N TYR A 66 1.94 -7.40 -7.74
CA TYR A 66 3.22 -8.09 -7.62
C TYR A 66 2.98 -9.59 -7.59
N GLU A 67 3.47 -10.29 -8.60
CA GLU A 67 3.40 -11.75 -8.65
C GLU A 67 4.53 -12.36 -7.80
N LYS A 68 4.15 -13.00 -6.68
CA LYS A 68 5.09 -13.74 -5.84
C LYS A 68 5.57 -14.99 -6.59
N GLN A 69 6.84 -14.96 -7.03
CA GLN A 69 7.41 -16.06 -7.83
C GLN A 69 7.92 -17.23 -6.97
N ASP A 70 8.51 -16.96 -5.81
CA ASP A 70 9.11 -17.96 -4.92
C ASP A 70 8.88 -17.56 -3.45
N PRO A 71 8.36 -18.47 -2.61
CA PRO A 71 8.09 -18.20 -1.19
C PRO A 71 9.33 -17.92 -0.33
N THR A 72 10.53 -18.21 -0.83
CA THR A 72 11.78 -17.91 -0.14
C THR A 72 12.30 -16.49 -0.40
N ILE A 73 11.68 -15.75 -1.32
CA ILE A 73 12.08 -14.39 -1.67
C ILE A 73 11.65 -13.42 -0.56
N ASP A 74 12.59 -12.59 -0.11
CA ASP A 74 12.31 -11.52 0.84
C ASP A 74 11.43 -10.39 0.25
N SER A 75 10.95 -9.49 1.10
CA SER A 75 10.05 -8.41 0.67
C SER A 75 10.66 -7.45 -0.36
N SER A 76 11.99 -7.41 -0.55
CA SER A 76 12.69 -6.34 -1.27
C SER A 76 12.18 -6.14 -2.70
N LYS A 77 11.88 -7.22 -3.43
CA LYS A 77 11.36 -7.10 -4.81
C LYS A 77 9.97 -6.45 -4.84
N SER A 78 9.09 -6.84 -3.93
CA SER A 78 7.76 -6.25 -3.81
C SER A 78 7.80 -4.77 -3.39
N ILE A 79 8.74 -4.42 -2.50
CA ILE A 79 8.98 -3.04 -2.07
C ILE A 79 9.44 -2.18 -3.25
N ILE A 80 10.47 -2.62 -3.99
CA ILE A 80 10.99 -1.89 -5.16
C ILE A 80 9.91 -1.70 -6.23
N GLN A 81 9.09 -2.72 -6.49
CA GLN A 81 8.01 -2.61 -7.47
C GLN A 81 6.92 -1.63 -7.02
N THR A 82 6.54 -1.68 -5.74
CA THR A 82 5.54 -0.77 -5.16
C THR A 82 6.03 0.67 -5.18
N GLU A 83 7.26 0.93 -4.73
CA GLU A 83 7.89 2.25 -4.76
C GLU A 83 7.94 2.79 -6.20
N LYS A 84 8.34 1.96 -7.17
CA LYS A 84 8.39 2.33 -8.58
C LYS A 84 7.01 2.69 -9.12
N TYR A 85 5.98 1.91 -8.82
CA TYR A 85 4.62 2.19 -9.29
C TYR A 85 4.13 3.51 -8.72
N ILE A 86 4.14 3.66 -7.39
CA ILE A 86 3.62 4.85 -6.70
C ILE A 86 4.38 6.11 -7.15
N SER A 87 5.71 6.06 -7.21
CA SER A 87 6.53 7.20 -7.64
C SER A 87 6.23 7.62 -9.08
N ASN A 88 6.06 6.67 -9.99
CA ASN A 88 5.69 6.98 -11.37
C ASN A 88 4.26 7.53 -11.45
N TYR A 89 3.32 6.95 -10.71
CA TYR A 89 1.94 7.41 -10.69
C TYR A 89 1.85 8.86 -10.22
N VAL A 90 2.53 9.19 -9.11
CA VAL A 90 2.61 10.55 -8.57
C VAL A 90 3.30 11.51 -9.54
N LYS A 91 4.38 11.08 -10.18
CA LYS A 91 5.07 11.89 -11.19
C LYS A 91 4.16 12.25 -12.38
N ASP A 92 3.35 11.30 -12.83
CA ASP A 92 2.52 11.46 -14.02
C ASP A 92 1.19 12.18 -13.72
N HIS A 93 0.66 12.07 -12.50
CA HIS A 93 -0.68 12.54 -12.15
C HIS A 93 -0.73 13.58 -11.02
N GLY A 94 0.33 13.78 -10.25
CA GLY A 94 0.38 14.65 -9.06
C GLY A 94 0.25 13.90 -7.73
N GLU A 95 0.42 14.62 -6.63
CA GLU A 95 0.48 14.06 -5.26
C GLU A 95 -0.90 13.91 -4.59
N HIS A 96 -2.02 14.16 -5.28
CA HIS A 96 -3.37 14.16 -4.69
C HIS A 96 -4.09 12.80 -4.69
N TYR A 97 -3.32 11.70 -4.76
CA TYR A 97 -3.82 10.33 -4.77
C TYR A 97 -3.44 9.56 -3.51
N TYR A 98 -4.24 8.55 -3.21
CA TYR A 98 -4.06 7.68 -2.06
C TYR A 98 -3.93 6.24 -2.51
N PHE A 99 -3.10 5.48 -1.81
CA PHE A 99 -2.72 4.13 -2.20
C PHE A 99 -3.06 3.16 -1.07
N SER A 100 -3.87 2.16 -1.37
CA SER A 100 -4.02 1.00 -0.48
C SER A 100 -2.85 0.04 -0.69
N ILE A 101 -2.51 -0.76 0.33
CA ILE A 101 -1.45 -1.77 0.25
C ILE A 101 -2.05 -3.12 0.62
N VAL A 102 -1.93 -4.07 -0.30
CA VAL A 102 -2.30 -5.47 -0.07
C VAL A 102 -1.06 -6.24 0.33
N LEU A 103 -1.06 -6.82 1.52
CA LEU A 103 0.04 -7.63 2.03
C LEU A 103 -0.22 -9.11 1.76
N ASP A 104 0.88 -9.84 1.57
CA ASP A 104 0.86 -11.30 1.57
C ASP A 104 0.67 -11.77 3.01
N ASN A 105 -0.57 -12.01 3.40
CA ASN A 105 -0.90 -12.55 4.70
C ASN A 105 -0.58 -14.05 4.68
N GLU A 106 0.59 -14.47 5.17
CA GLU A 106 0.81 -15.86 5.55
C GLU A 106 0.00 -16.20 6.81
N GLU A 107 -1.32 -16.26 6.69
CA GLU A 107 -2.16 -17.07 7.58
C GLU A 107 -2.75 -18.23 6.79
N PHE A 108 -1.92 -19.24 6.51
CA PHE A 108 -2.44 -20.60 6.28
C PHE A 108 -2.63 -21.28 7.63
N ASN A 109 -3.70 -20.91 8.34
CA ASN A 109 -4.28 -21.78 9.35
C ASN A 109 -5.23 -22.76 8.64
N LEU A 110 -4.71 -23.90 8.19
CA LEU A 110 -5.47 -25.13 7.93
C LEU A 110 -4.76 -26.32 8.55
#